data_AF-A0A2V8PBA8-F1
#
_entry.id   AF-A0A2V8PBA8-F1
#
_cell.length_a   1.000
_cell.length_b   1.000
_cell.length_c   1.000
_cell.angle_alpha   90.00
_cell.angle_beta   90.00
_cell.angle_gamma   90.00
#
_symmetry.space_group_name_H-M   'P 1'
#
loop_
_entity.id
_entity.type
_entity.pdbx_description
1 polymer ?
#
loop_
_entity_poly.entity_id
_entity_poly.type
_entity_poly.pdbx_seq_one_letter_code
_entity_poly.pdbx_strand_id
1 'polypeptide(L)'
;EVVYHFATAQWGKGLATELARASLRFGFEERSFDRIVAVAKPKNAASIHVMEKLGMHYEMHTSYYSIEVIQYEIRREEFKPENSTYRLKI
;
A
#
# COMPACT_ATOMS: atom_id res chain seq x y z
N GLU A 1 0.52 -6.36 -9.96
CA GLU A 1 -0.17 -5.10 -9.62
C GLU A 1 -1.55 -5.42 -9.06
N VAL A 2 -2.01 -4.70 -8.02
CA VAL A 2 -3.35 -4.85 -7.43
C VAL A 2 -3.97 -3.45 -7.31
N VAL A 3 -5.19 -3.28 -7.81
CA VAL A 3 -5.94 -2.01 -7.74
C VAL A 3 -7.27 -2.25 -7.03
N TYR A 4 -7.60 -1.43 -6.03
CA TYR A 4 -8.87 -1.48 -5.31
C TYR A 4 -9.49 -0.09 -5.17
N HIS A 5 -10.81 -0.03 -5.13
CA HIS A 5 -11.57 1.20 -4.94
C HIS A 5 -12.66 0.97 -3.88
N PHE A 6 -12.81 1.91 -2.96
CA PHE A 6 -13.89 1.89 -1.97
C PHE A 6 -14.98 2.88 -2.35
N ALA A 7 -16.24 2.49 -2.14
CA ALA A 7 -17.35 3.44 -2.14
C ALA A 7 -17.08 4.57 -1.14
N THR A 8 -17.45 5.80 -1.49
CA THR A 8 -17.21 7.01 -0.69
C THR A 8 -17.71 6.89 0.75
N ALA A 9 -18.85 6.21 0.95
CA ALA A 9 -19.44 5.93 2.26
C ALA A 9 -18.56 5.07 3.20
N GLN A 10 -17.51 4.43 2.69
CA GLN A 10 -16.60 3.57 3.45
C GLN A 10 -15.24 4.24 3.72
N TRP A 11 -15.04 5.48 3.25
CA TRP A 11 -13.81 6.21 3.51
C TRP A 11 -13.68 6.59 4.99
N GLY A 12 -12.46 6.82 5.46
CA GLY A 12 -12.18 7.19 6.86
C GLY A 12 -12.26 6.06 7.88
N LYS A 13 -12.62 4.82 7.48
CA LYS A 13 -12.76 3.65 8.37
C LYS A 13 -11.50 2.79 8.51
N GLY A 14 -10.37 3.21 7.96
CA GLY A 14 -9.11 2.44 8.01
C GLY A 14 -9.00 1.26 7.03
N LEU A 15 -10.06 0.91 6.31
CA LEU A 15 -10.10 -0.24 5.39
C LEU A 15 -8.98 -0.25 4.35
N ALA A 16 -8.62 0.91 3.79
CA ALA A 16 -7.50 1.01 2.84
C ALA A 16 -6.16 0.64 3.49
N THR A 17 -5.93 1.09 4.73
CA THR A 17 -4.73 0.73 5.49
C THR A 17 -4.72 -0.77 5.82
N GLU A 18 -5.87 -1.34 6.20
CA GLU A 18 -5.98 -2.77 6.48
C GLU A 18 -5.70 -3.64 5.25
N LEU A 19 -6.33 -3.33 4.10
CA LEU A 19 -6.08 -4.06 2.85
C LEU A 19 -4.63 -3.93 2.39
N ALA A 20 -4.08 -2.72 2.38
CA ALA A 20 -2.70 -2.50 1.96
C ALA A 20 -1.72 -3.22 2.90
N ARG A 21 -1.95 -3.22 4.21
CA ARG A 21 -1.15 -4.00 5.17
C ARG A 21 -1.22 -5.50 4.91
N ALA A 22 -2.41 -6.04 4.69
CA ALA A 22 -2.59 -7.46 4.38
C ALA A 22 -1.86 -7.84 3.08
N SER A 23 -1.85 -6.92 2.11
CA SER A 23 -1.16 -7.09 0.83
C SER A 23 0.36 -7.10 1.00
N LEU A 24 0.92 -6.19 1.82
CA LEU A 24 2.34 -6.18 2.17
C LEU A 24 2.73 -7.48 2.87
N ARG A 25 1.93 -7.91 3.87
CA ARG A 25 2.17 -9.15 4.61
C ARG A 25 2.22 -10.36 3.67
N PHE A 26 1.23 -10.51 2.81
CA PHE A 26 1.20 -11.58 1.81
C PHE A 26 2.43 -11.54 0.89
N GLY A 27 2.79 -10.35 0.38
CA GLY A 27 3.94 -10.20 -0.52
C GLY A 27 5.27 -10.56 0.14
N PHE A 28 5.47 -10.15 1.40
CA PHE A 28 6.71 -10.40 2.13
C PHE A 28 6.80 -11.79 2.74
N GLU A 29 5.75 -12.26 3.41
CA GLU A 29 5.73 -13.51 4.18
C GLU A 29 5.43 -14.72 3.30
N GLU A 30 4.43 -14.64 2.41
CA GLU A 30 3.98 -15.79 1.62
C GLU A 30 4.66 -15.87 0.25
N ARG A 31 5.01 -14.73 -0.34
CA ARG A 31 5.62 -14.67 -1.67
C ARG A 31 7.10 -14.36 -1.68
N SER A 32 7.67 -14.02 -0.53
CA SER A 32 9.09 -13.70 -0.40
C SER A 32 9.55 -12.69 -1.45
N PHE A 33 8.80 -11.60 -1.66
CA PHE A 33 9.30 -10.44 -2.39
C PHE A 33 10.26 -9.62 -1.54
N ASP A 34 11.37 -9.15 -2.09
CA ASP A 34 12.34 -8.35 -1.32
C ASP A 34 11.93 -6.88 -1.24
N ARG A 35 11.05 -6.45 -2.15
CA ARG A 35 10.60 -5.07 -2.31
C ARG A 35 9.17 -5.03 -2.84
N ILE A 36 8.37 -4.12 -2.31
CA ILE A 36 7.02 -3.83 -2.81
C ILE A 36 6.91 -2.34 -3.12
N VAL A 37 6.28 -2.04 -4.24
CA VAL A 37 6.04 -0.69 -4.74
C VAL A 37 4.54 -0.41 -4.76
N ALA A 38 4.15 0.79 -4.36
CA ALA A 38 2.80 1.33 -4.48
C ALA A 38 2.83 2.66 -5.24
N VAL A 39 1.78 2.91 -6.02
CA VAL A 39 1.65 4.14 -6.81
C VAL A 39 0.32 4.81 -6.52
N ALA A 40 0.33 6.14 -6.52
CA ALA A 40 -0.87 6.95 -6.40
C ALA A 40 -0.78 8.18 -7.29
N LYS A 41 -1.93 8.74 -7.69
CA LYS A 41 -1.94 10.09 -8.31
C LYS A 41 -1.40 11.11 -7.30
N PRO A 42 -0.62 12.13 -7.71
CA PRO A 42 -0.05 13.13 -6.80
C PRO A 42 -1.10 13.86 -5.95
N LYS A 43 -2.33 14.01 -6.47
CA LYS A 43 -3.45 14.66 -5.77
C LYS A 43 -4.19 13.75 -4.79
N ASN A 44 -3.87 12.46 -4.73
CA ASN A 44 -4.57 11.50 -3.87
C ASN A 44 -3.92 11.42 -2.48
N ALA A 45 -4.14 12.46 -1.67
CA ALA A 45 -3.61 12.56 -0.31
C ALA A 45 -4.01 11.37 0.59
N ALA A 46 -5.17 10.75 0.36
CA ALA A 46 -5.62 9.61 1.16
C ALA A 46 -4.73 8.37 0.93
N SER A 47 -4.43 8.03 -0.33
CA SER A 47 -3.52 6.91 -0.64
C SER A 47 -2.09 7.19 -0.21
N ILE A 48 -1.62 8.44 -0.36
CA ILE A 48 -0.30 8.87 0.14
C ILE A 48 -0.18 8.62 1.63
N HIS A 49 -1.16 9.10 2.41
CA HIS A 49 -1.19 8.91 3.86
C HIS A 49 -1.22 7.44 4.26
N VAL A 50 -1.89 6.58 3.47
CA VAL A 50 -1.87 5.12 3.71
C VAL A 50 -0.47 4.55 3.49
N MET A 51 0.21 4.92 2.41
CA MET A 51 1.59 4.46 2.13
C MET A 51 2.54 4.90 3.24
N GLU A 52 2.47 6.17 3.66
CA GLU A 52 3.26 6.72 4.77
C GLU A 52 2.98 6.01 6.10
N LYS A 53 1.70 5.76 6.44
CA LYS A 53 1.31 5.01 7.64
C LYS A 53 1.85 3.58 7.68
N LEU A 54 2.04 2.97 6.52
CA LEU A 54 2.57 1.61 6.41
C LEU A 54 4.10 1.56 6.42
N GLY A 55 4.76 2.71 6.61
CA GLY A 55 6.21 2.82 6.63
C GLY A 55 6.84 2.78 5.23
N MET A 56 6.06 3.01 4.17
CA MET A 56 6.62 3.13 2.83
C MET A 56 7.27 4.50 2.64
N HIS A 57 8.31 4.55 1.80
CA HIS A 57 9.09 5.74 1.52
C HIS A 57 8.84 6.23 0.11
N TYR A 58 8.71 7.55 -0.07
CA TYR A 58 8.66 8.15 -1.39
C TYR A 58 9.94 7.81 -2.16
N GLU A 59 9.79 7.31 -3.38
CA GLU A 59 10.91 6.97 -4.25
C GLU A 59 11.04 7.97 -5.40
N MET A 60 9.95 8.20 -6.15
CA MET A 60 9.98 9.08 -7.31
C MET A 60 8.59 9.56 -7.75
N HIS A 61 8.58 10.62 -8.57
CA HIS A 61 7.44 11.07 -9.35
C HIS A 61 7.71 10.68 -10.80
N THR A 62 6.80 9.91 -11.40
CA THR A 62 6.96 9.39 -12.75
C THR A 62 5.61 9.36 -13.48
N SER A 63 5.64 8.98 -14.75
CA SER A 63 4.45 8.84 -15.58
C SER A 63 4.30 7.39 -16.03
N TYR A 64 3.17 6.75 -15.70
CA TYR A 64 2.80 5.45 -16.27
C TYR A 64 1.62 5.64 -17.20
N TYR A 65 1.74 5.19 -18.45
CA TYR A 65 0.69 5.33 -19.46
C TYR A 65 0.13 6.78 -19.58
N SER A 66 1.02 7.78 -19.52
CA SER A 66 0.69 9.22 -19.52
C SER A 66 -0.13 9.69 -18.31
N ILE A 67 -0.16 8.91 -17.23
CA ILE A 67 -0.75 9.28 -15.94
C ILE A 67 0.39 9.56 -14.98
N GLU A 68 0.46 10.81 -14.52
CA GLU A 68 1.37 11.20 -13.45
C GLU A 68 1.04 10.45 -12.16
N VAL A 69 2.07 9.82 -11.60
CA VAL A 69 2.01 9.11 -10.33
C VAL A 69 3.22 9.44 -9.46
N ILE A 70 3.01 9.36 -8.17
CA ILE A 70 4.08 9.24 -7.19
C ILE A 70 4.20 7.77 -6.80
N GLN A 71 5.43 7.33 -6.67
CA GLN A 71 5.80 5.97 -6.34
C GLN A 71 6.40 5.94 -4.94
N TYR A 72 5.91 5.02 -4.12
CA TYR A 72 6.46 4.71 -2.81
C TYR A 72 6.95 3.26 -2.80
N GLU A 73 7.99 2.98 -2.02
CA GLU A 73 8.52 1.63 -1.83
C GLU A 73 8.66 1.25 -0.35
N ILE A 74 8.76 -0.05 -0.09
CA ILE A 74 9.22 -0.59 1.18
C ILE A 74 9.95 -1.91 0.94
N ARG A 75 11.04 -2.15 1.66
CA ARG A 75 11.82 -3.40 1.61
C ARG A 75 11.39 -4.36 2.71
N ARG A 76 11.66 -5.65 2.51
CA ARG A 76 11.30 -6.67 3.51
C ARG A 76 11.93 -6.36 4.87
N GLU A 77 13.19 -5.94 4.91
CA GLU A 77 13.88 -5.62 6.18
C GLU A 77 13.26 -4.46 6.97
N GLU A 78 12.52 -3.58 6.29
CA GLU A 78 11.85 -2.42 6.89
C GLU A 78 10.42 -2.76 7.35
N PHE A 79 9.82 -3.80 6.77
CA PHE A 79 8.47 -4.20 7.07
C PHE A 79 8.36 -4.79 8.48
N LYS A 80 7.72 -4.04 9.38
CA LYS A 80 7.38 -4.50 10.73
C LYS A 80 5.92 -4.94 10.76
N PRO A 81 5.63 -6.25 10.78
CA PRO A 81 4.26 -6.69 10.98
C PRO A 81 3.80 -6.26 12.38
N GLU A 82 2.83 -5.35 12.45
CA GLU A 82 2.03 -5.19 13.67
C GLU A 82 1.28 -6.50 13.92
N ASN A 83 1.20 -6.95 15.18
CA ASN A 83 0.53 -8.18 15.63
C ASN A 83 -1.00 -8.19 15.45
N SER A 84 -1.51 -7.56 14.40
CA SER A 84 -2.93 -7.56 14.06
C SER A 84 -3.30 -8.93 13.47
N THR A 85 -4.01 -9.72 14.26
CA THR A 85 -4.44 -11.12 14.06
C THR A 85 -5.46 -11.35 12.94
N TYR A 86 -5.64 -10.41 12.00
CA TYR A 86 -6.59 -10.59 10.90
C TYR A 86 -6.12 -11.68 9.93
N ARG A 87 -6.74 -12.86 10.04
CA ARG A 87 -6.71 -13.91 9.02
C ARG A 87 -7.76 -13.60 7.96
N LEU A 88 -7.33 -13.46 6.70
CA LEU A 88 -8.23 -13.45 5.55
C LEU A 88 -8.91 -14.83 5.49
N LYS A 89 -10.23 -14.85 5.70
CA LYS A 89 -11.03 -16.01 5.32
C LYS A 89 -11.24 -15.89 3.81
N ILE A 90 -10.54 -16.73 3.06
CA ILE A 90 -10.84 -16.99 1.64
C ILE A 90 -12.13 -17.79 1.57
#